data_AF-A0A816S198-F1
#
_entry.id   AF-A0A816S198-F1
#
_cell.length_a   1.000
_cell.length_b   1.000
_cell.length_c   1.000
_cell.angle_alpha   90.00
_cell.angle_beta   90.00
_cell.angle_gamma   90.00
#
_symmetry.space_group_name_H-M   'P 1'
#
loop_
_entity.id
_entity.type
_entity.pdbx_description
1 polymer ?
#
loop_
_entity_poly.entity_id
_entity_poly.type
_entity_poly.pdbx_seq_one_letter_code
_entity_poly.pdbx_strand_id
1 'polypeptide(L)'
;MKMYRILLIVLATTLVCSVAEANTQQTVNEICKQTIDIKFCNGILAKATSPSMKDLLNVTVTEGQRISDDTYFFISTFLLNAGDQRPVIQKCVDAYAFLNSSLTDALSLFNSGRYAEIITLMDNISSEDVICKTDFNLPGYNINPMIEKNIETKVLVAMEKIIGHMVSSF
;
A
#
# COMPACT_ATOMS: atom_id res chain seq x y z
N MET A 1 49.65 -14.13 2.60
CA MET A 1 49.14 -12.92 1.92
C MET A 1 47.80 -13.11 1.19
N LYS A 2 47.55 -14.19 0.43
CA LYS A 2 46.25 -14.43 -0.26
C LYS A 2 45.04 -14.56 0.68
N MET A 3 45.15 -15.36 1.76
CA MET A 3 44.05 -15.54 2.74
C MET A 3 43.66 -14.24 3.46
N TYR A 4 44.64 -13.40 3.81
CA TYR A 4 44.38 -12.13 4.49
C TYR A 4 43.61 -11.14 3.61
N ARG A 5 43.91 -11.12 2.30
CA ARG A 5 43.14 -10.34 1.31
C ARG A 5 41.71 -10.86 1.15
N ILE A 6 41.49 -12.18 1.15
CA ILE A 6 40.15 -12.77 1.06
C ILE A 6 39.34 -12.44 2.32
N LEU A 7 39.95 -12.54 3.51
CA LEU A 7 39.29 -12.23 4.78
C LEU A 7 38.85 -10.75 4.85
N LEU A 8 39.73 -9.84 4.42
CA LEU A 8 39.43 -8.40 4.35
C LEU A 8 38.30 -8.08 3.36
N ILE A 9 38.25 -8.76 2.21
CA ILE A 9 37.16 -8.60 1.25
C ILE A 9 35.84 -9.08 1.84
N VAL A 10 35.81 -10.26 2.46
CA VAL A 10 34.60 -10.80 3.10
C VAL A 10 34.10 -9.86 4.21
N LEU A 11 34.98 -9.41 5.11
CA LEU A 11 34.63 -8.46 6.17
C LEU A 11 34.11 -7.12 5.63
N ALA A 12 34.73 -6.60 4.57
CA ALA A 12 34.26 -5.38 3.92
C ALA A 12 32.89 -5.58 3.28
N THR A 13 32.65 -6.70 2.59
CA THR A 13 31.33 -7.00 1.99
C THR A 13 30.24 -7.17 3.04
N THR A 14 30.51 -7.83 4.16
CA THR A 14 29.52 -8.00 5.24
C THR A 14 29.18 -6.66 5.92
N LEU A 15 30.17 -5.77 6.06
CA LEU A 15 29.95 -4.45 6.65
C LEU A 15 29.15 -3.53 5.71
N VAL A 16 29.42 -3.59 4.41
CA VAL A 16 28.65 -2.83 3.41
C VAL A 16 27.20 -3.29 3.37
N CYS A 17 26.95 -4.61 3.42
CA CYS A 17 25.59 -5.16 3.48
C CYS A 17 24.84 -4.72 4.74
N SER A 18 25.48 -4.75 5.92
CA SER A 18 24.80 -4.38 7.17
C SER A 18 24.46 -2.89 7.24
N VAL A 19 25.32 -2.01 6.71
CA VAL A 19 25.04 -0.57 6.62
C VAL A 19 23.91 -0.29 5.64
N ALA A 20 23.88 -0.99 4.49
CA ALA A 20 22.80 -0.85 3.53
C ALA A 20 21.44 -1.31 4.12
N GLU A 21 21.41 -2.45 4.81
CA GLU A 21 20.20 -2.93 5.50
C GLU A 21 19.71 -1.96 6.58
N ALA A 22 20.62 -1.43 7.41
CA ALA A 22 20.25 -0.47 8.46
C ALA A 22 19.63 0.82 7.89
N ASN A 23 20.22 1.38 6.83
CA ASN A 23 19.70 2.57 6.15
C ASN A 23 18.34 2.30 5.48
N THR A 24 18.15 1.09 4.95
CA THR A 24 16.89 0.66 4.36
C THR A 24 15.79 0.60 5.41
N GLN A 25 16.05 -0.07 6.53
CA GLN A 25 15.09 -0.21 7.62
C GLN A 25 14.74 1.14 8.23
N GLN A 26 15.72 2.06 8.33
CA GLN A 26 15.45 3.43 8.76
C GLN A 26 14.48 4.14 7.81
N THR A 27 14.69 4.03 6.50
CA THR A 27 13.82 4.67 5.50
C THR A 27 12.40 4.10 5.54
N VAL A 28 12.27 2.78 5.58
CA VAL A 28 10.98 2.09 5.76
C VAL A 28 10.27 2.54 7.03
N ASN A 29 10.98 2.63 8.14
CA ASN A 29 10.42 3.10 9.41
C ASN A 29 9.92 4.56 9.31
N GLU A 30 10.66 5.45 8.64
CA GLU A 30 10.25 6.84 8.46
C GLU A 30 9.02 6.97 7.53
N ILE A 31 8.89 6.11 6.52
CA ILE A 31 7.67 6.03 5.71
C ILE A 31 6.50 5.53 6.58
N CYS A 32 6.66 4.40 7.26
CA CYS A 32 5.55 3.74 7.95
C CYS A 32 5.04 4.50 9.17
N LYS A 33 5.89 5.27 9.87
CA LYS A 33 5.47 6.16 10.97
C LYS A 33 4.49 7.26 10.54
N GLN A 34 4.44 7.59 9.25
CA GLN A 34 3.52 8.58 8.70
C GLN A 34 2.17 7.96 8.30
N THR A 35 1.98 6.66 8.52
CA THR A 35 0.74 5.94 8.21
C THR A 35 0.00 5.58 9.50
N ILE A 36 -1.31 5.34 9.38
CA ILE A 36 -2.16 5.00 10.53
C ILE A 36 -1.94 3.56 11.06
N ASP A 37 -1.34 2.68 10.26
CA ASP A 37 -0.97 1.31 10.66
C ASP A 37 0.45 0.97 10.22
N ILE A 38 1.38 1.17 11.15
CA ILE A 38 2.81 0.92 10.97
C ILE A 38 3.07 -0.57 10.65
N LYS A 39 2.32 -1.49 11.25
CA LYS A 39 2.56 -2.93 11.09
C LYS A 39 2.15 -3.37 9.69
N PHE A 40 0.99 -2.92 9.23
CA PHE A 40 0.54 -3.19 7.87
C PHE A 40 1.51 -2.58 6.84
N CYS A 41 1.88 -1.31 6.99
CA CYS A 41 2.86 -0.66 6.10
C CYS A 41 4.19 -1.43 6.02
N ASN A 42 4.76 -1.84 7.17
CA ASN A 42 5.98 -2.63 7.20
C ASN A 42 5.81 -3.98 6.48
N GLY A 43 4.65 -4.62 6.65
CA GLY A 43 4.33 -5.88 5.98
C GLY A 43 4.29 -5.75 4.46
N ILE A 44 3.80 -4.62 3.94
CA ILE A 44 3.84 -4.32 2.50
C ILE A 44 5.29 -4.10 2.04
N LEU A 45 6.04 -3.20 2.68
CA LEU A 45 7.39 -2.85 2.23
C LEU A 45 8.42 -3.99 2.40
N ALA A 46 8.17 -4.94 3.31
CA ALA A 46 8.98 -6.14 3.44
C ALA A 46 8.95 -7.04 2.19
N LYS A 47 8.01 -6.84 1.26
CA LYS A 47 7.95 -7.55 -0.02
C LYS A 47 8.88 -6.97 -1.08
N ALA A 48 9.50 -5.82 -0.83
CA ALA A 48 10.46 -5.22 -1.76
C ALA A 48 11.73 -6.06 -1.86
N THR A 49 12.28 -6.13 -3.07
CA THR A 49 13.49 -6.91 -3.37
C THR A 49 14.77 -6.08 -3.25
N SER A 50 14.61 -4.76 -3.20
CA SER A 50 15.66 -3.77 -3.10
C SER A 50 15.22 -2.58 -2.25
N PRO A 51 16.17 -1.84 -1.67
CA PRO A 51 15.86 -0.67 -0.85
C PRO A 51 15.57 0.60 -1.66
N SER A 52 15.49 0.50 -2.99
CA SER A 52 15.30 1.66 -3.86
C SER A 52 13.87 2.21 -3.72
N MET A 53 13.71 3.53 -3.73
CA MET A 53 12.38 4.16 -3.64
C MET A 53 11.46 3.70 -4.77
N LYS A 54 12.03 3.42 -5.95
CA LYS A 54 11.28 2.88 -7.09
C LYS A 54 10.72 1.49 -6.81
N ASP A 55 11.48 0.61 -6.15
CA ASP A 55 11.00 -0.73 -5.80
C ASP A 55 10.02 -0.71 -4.62
N LEU A 56 10.24 0.17 -3.63
CA LEU A 56 9.26 0.40 -2.56
C LEU A 56 7.93 0.91 -3.16
N LEU A 57 7.99 1.84 -4.12
CA LEU A 57 6.79 2.32 -4.81
C LEU A 57 6.13 1.21 -5.63
N ASN A 58 6.91 0.42 -6.38
CA ASN A 58 6.44 -0.71 -7.18
C ASN A 58 5.60 -1.69 -6.33
N VAL A 59 6.16 -2.11 -5.19
CA VAL A 59 5.47 -3.02 -4.27
C VAL A 59 4.21 -2.37 -3.71
N THR A 60 4.29 -1.09 -3.35
CA THR A 60 3.14 -0.38 -2.80
C THR A 60 1.99 -0.31 -3.81
N VAL A 61 2.23 0.14 -5.06
CA VAL A 61 1.17 0.25 -6.07
C VAL A 61 0.64 -1.13 -6.51
N THR A 62 1.51 -2.15 -6.52
CA THR A 62 1.10 -3.53 -6.87
C THR A 62 0.20 -4.11 -5.79
N GLU A 63 0.58 -3.98 -4.52
CA GLU A 63 -0.25 -4.46 -3.41
C GLU A 63 -1.50 -3.59 -3.22
N GLY A 64 -1.42 -2.29 -3.51
CA GLY A 64 -2.54 -1.36 -3.56
C GLY A 64 -3.63 -1.84 -4.50
N GLN A 65 -3.27 -2.09 -5.76
CA GLN A 65 -4.17 -2.65 -6.76
C GLN A 65 -4.76 -3.99 -6.30
N ARG A 66 -3.92 -4.95 -5.88
CA ARG A 66 -4.37 -6.28 -5.45
C ARG A 66 -5.36 -6.24 -4.30
N ILE A 67 -5.06 -5.49 -3.23
CA ILE A 67 -5.90 -5.41 -2.03
C ILE A 67 -7.21 -4.66 -2.31
N SER A 68 -7.16 -3.66 -3.19
CA SER A 68 -8.36 -2.93 -3.61
C SER A 68 -9.30 -3.79 -4.45
N ASP A 69 -8.76 -4.62 -5.35
CA ASP A 69 -9.52 -5.57 -6.16
C ASP A 69 -10.17 -6.65 -5.28
N ASP A 70 -9.39 -7.24 -4.37
CA ASP A 70 -9.88 -8.22 -3.39
C ASP A 70 -11.02 -7.64 -2.54
N THR A 71 -10.90 -6.36 -2.14
CA THR A 71 -11.91 -5.69 -1.32
C THR A 71 -13.15 -5.32 -2.12
N TYR A 72 -12.99 -4.83 -3.35
CA TYR A 72 -14.10 -4.55 -4.25
C TYR A 72 -14.90 -5.82 -4.55
N PHE A 73 -14.22 -6.93 -4.86
CA PHE A 73 -14.85 -8.23 -5.06
C PHE A 73 -15.59 -8.71 -3.80
N PHE A 74 -14.95 -8.57 -2.64
CA PHE A 74 -15.54 -8.93 -1.34
C PHE A 74 -16.87 -8.21 -1.10
N ILE A 75 -16.89 -6.87 -1.19
CA ILE A 75 -18.10 -6.10 -0.89
C ILE A 75 -19.18 -6.28 -1.97
N SER A 76 -18.78 -6.48 -3.23
CA SER A 76 -19.70 -6.80 -4.34
C SER A 76 -20.41 -8.14 -4.13
N THR A 77 -19.72 -9.13 -3.56
CA THR A 77 -20.32 -10.42 -3.22
C THR A 77 -21.40 -10.27 -2.14
N PHE A 78 -21.18 -9.39 -1.16
CA PHE A 78 -22.17 -9.09 -0.12
C PHE A 78 -23.42 -8.38 -0.64
N LEU A 79 -23.27 -7.54 -1.66
CA LEU A 79 -24.40 -6.82 -2.27
C LEU A 79 -25.48 -7.78 -2.81
N LEU A 80 -25.09 -8.96 -3.29
CA LEU A 80 -26.01 -9.96 -3.86
C LEU A 80 -27.07 -10.41 -2.84
N ASN A 81 -26.72 -10.46 -1.55
CA ASN A 81 -27.57 -10.97 -0.47
C ASN A 81 -27.83 -9.92 0.62
N ALA A 82 -27.70 -8.63 0.29
CA ALA A 82 -27.68 -7.54 1.26
C ALA A 82 -29.04 -7.25 1.94
N GLY A 83 -30.16 -7.74 1.41
CA GLY A 83 -31.50 -7.47 1.95
C GLY A 83 -31.73 -5.97 2.19
N ASP A 84 -32.16 -5.61 3.40
CA ASP A 84 -32.42 -4.23 3.80
C ASP A 84 -31.14 -3.35 3.87
N GLN A 85 -29.96 -3.98 3.97
CA GLN A 85 -28.66 -3.27 3.96
C GLN A 85 -28.20 -2.93 2.53
N ARG A 86 -28.96 -3.30 1.49
CA ARG A 86 -28.58 -3.06 0.09
C ARG A 86 -28.19 -1.61 -0.21
N PRO A 87 -28.91 -0.56 0.26
CA PRO A 87 -28.53 0.82 -0.06
C PRO A 87 -27.18 1.24 0.53
N VAL A 88 -26.82 0.78 1.73
CA VAL A 88 -25.54 1.12 2.36
C VAL A 88 -24.39 0.31 1.76
N ILE A 89 -24.62 -0.98 1.48
CA ILE A 89 -23.63 -1.84 0.83
C ILE A 89 -23.36 -1.37 -0.61
N GLN A 90 -24.38 -0.92 -1.35
CA GLN A 90 -24.19 -0.36 -2.70
C GLN A 90 -23.24 0.84 -2.68
N LYS A 91 -23.40 1.77 -1.73
CA LYS A 91 -22.48 2.91 -1.60
C LYS A 91 -21.04 2.47 -1.37
N CYS A 92 -20.83 1.40 -0.60
CA CYS A 92 -19.51 0.83 -0.40
C CYS A 92 -18.94 0.17 -1.67
N VAL A 93 -19.79 -0.53 -2.44
CA VAL A 93 -19.40 -1.07 -3.75
C VAL A 93 -18.97 0.06 -4.70
N ASP A 94 -19.75 1.14 -4.77
CA ASP A 94 -19.45 2.29 -5.64
C ASP A 94 -18.14 2.97 -5.23
N ALA A 95 -17.94 3.16 -3.92
CA ALA A 95 -16.71 3.71 -3.37
C ALA A 95 -15.48 2.84 -3.70
N TYR A 96 -15.59 1.53 -3.49
CA TYR A 96 -14.50 0.60 -3.79
C TYR A 96 -14.29 0.35 -5.28
N ALA A 97 -15.30 0.55 -6.13
CA ALA A 97 -15.13 0.56 -7.57
C ALA A 97 -14.24 1.75 -8.00
N PHE A 98 -14.50 2.93 -7.45
CA PHE A 98 -13.67 4.12 -7.69
C PHE A 98 -12.23 3.93 -7.16
N LEU A 99 -12.07 3.41 -5.95
CA LEU A 99 -10.75 3.12 -5.37
C LEU A 99 -9.98 2.08 -6.19
N ASN A 100 -10.62 0.98 -6.58
CA ASN A 100 -9.98 -0.07 -7.38
C ASN A 100 -9.54 0.47 -8.75
N SER A 101 -10.39 1.27 -9.41
CA SER A 101 -10.02 1.95 -10.65
C SER A 101 -8.81 2.86 -10.44
N SER A 102 -8.81 3.66 -9.37
CA SER A 102 -7.74 4.61 -9.11
C SER A 102 -6.41 3.93 -8.77
N LEU A 103 -6.43 2.85 -8.00
CA LEU A 103 -5.21 2.09 -7.67
C LEU A 103 -4.71 1.27 -8.86
N THR A 104 -5.61 0.83 -9.74
CA THR A 104 -5.24 0.28 -11.05
C THR A 104 -4.55 1.32 -11.93
N ASP A 105 -5.08 2.54 -11.96
CA ASP A 105 -4.48 3.66 -12.69
C ASP A 105 -3.11 4.03 -12.10
N ALA A 106 -2.95 4.02 -10.77
CA ALA A 106 -1.66 4.25 -10.11
C ALA A 106 -0.59 3.25 -10.56
N LEU A 107 -0.92 1.96 -10.65
CA LEU A 107 -0.02 0.93 -11.19
C LEU A 107 0.33 1.20 -12.67
N SER A 108 -0.64 1.58 -13.49
CA SER A 108 -0.42 1.96 -14.89
C SER A 108 0.52 3.17 -15.03
N LEU A 109 0.32 4.19 -14.21
CA LEU A 109 1.17 5.39 -14.13
C LEU A 109 2.58 5.04 -13.68
N PHE A 110 2.74 4.16 -12.68
CA PHE A 110 4.04 3.67 -12.23
C PHE A 110 4.80 2.98 -13.36
N ASN A 111 4.15 2.06 -14.08
CA ASN A 111 4.72 1.35 -15.22
C ASN A 111 5.13 2.30 -16.36
N SER A 112 4.45 3.44 -16.47
CA SER A 112 4.75 4.50 -17.43
C SER A 112 5.76 5.54 -16.92
N GLY A 113 6.26 5.41 -15.68
CA GLY A 113 7.19 6.36 -15.06
C GLY A 113 6.58 7.71 -14.67
N ARG A 114 5.24 7.81 -14.62
CA ARG A 114 4.48 9.06 -14.37
C ARG A 114 4.21 9.26 -12.87
N TYR A 115 5.26 9.31 -12.06
CA TYR A 115 5.17 9.31 -10.60
C TYR A 115 4.45 10.53 -10.01
N ALA A 116 4.61 11.72 -10.62
CA ALA A 116 3.91 12.93 -10.20
C ALA A 116 2.38 12.80 -10.29
N GLU A 117 1.88 12.01 -11.25
CA GLU A 117 0.45 11.83 -11.45
C GLU A 117 -0.14 10.83 -10.47
N ILE A 118 0.66 9.89 -9.96
CA ILE A 118 0.27 9.02 -8.84
C ILE A 118 -0.03 9.90 -7.62
N ILE A 119 0.82 10.89 -7.34
CA ILE A 119 0.60 11.82 -6.22
C ILE A 119 -0.73 12.57 -6.40
N THR A 120 -0.96 13.17 -7.58
CA THR A 120 -2.21 13.88 -7.87
C THR A 120 -3.43 12.97 -7.74
N LEU A 121 -3.31 11.71 -8.17
CA LEU A 121 -4.38 10.72 -8.03
C LEU A 121 -4.67 10.41 -6.55
N MET A 122 -3.63 10.16 -5.74
CA MET A 122 -3.78 9.89 -4.30
C MET A 122 -4.33 11.09 -3.53
N ASP A 123 -4.00 12.32 -3.93
CA ASP A 123 -4.59 13.53 -3.36
C ASP A 123 -6.11 13.58 -3.53
N ASN A 124 -6.60 13.18 -4.71
CA ASN A 124 -8.04 13.14 -4.99
C ASN A 124 -8.77 12.06 -4.17
N ILE A 125 -8.09 10.97 -3.81
CA ILE A 125 -8.65 9.87 -3.01
C ILE A 125 -8.72 10.21 -1.52
N SER A 126 -7.90 11.15 -1.03
CA SER A 126 -7.69 11.42 0.40
C SER A 126 -8.91 11.91 1.20
N SER A 127 -10.06 12.16 0.56
CA SER A 127 -11.29 12.57 1.22
C SER A 127 -11.99 11.39 1.94
N GLU A 128 -12.52 11.64 3.15
CA GLU A 128 -13.26 10.65 3.94
C GLU A 128 -14.49 10.07 3.22
N ASP A 129 -15.03 10.79 2.23
CA ASP A 129 -16.23 10.41 1.47
C ASP A 129 -16.00 9.22 0.50
N VAL A 130 -14.75 8.84 0.25
CA VAL A 130 -14.38 7.78 -0.70
C VAL A 130 -14.31 6.40 -0.02
N ILE A 131 -14.63 6.32 1.27
CA ILE A 131 -14.43 5.11 2.08
C ILE A 131 -15.77 4.56 2.56
N CYS A 132 -15.90 3.23 2.56
CA CYS A 132 -17.11 2.53 2.97
C CYS A 132 -17.46 2.84 4.45
N LYS A 133 -18.74 3.08 4.74
CA LYS A 133 -19.21 3.13 6.13
C LYS A 133 -19.07 1.77 6.80
N THR A 134 -19.01 1.74 8.12
CA THR A 134 -18.84 0.48 8.88
C THR A 134 -19.88 0.30 9.98
N ASP A 135 -20.91 1.15 9.99
CA ASP A 135 -22.02 1.17 10.95
C ASP A 135 -23.15 0.19 10.62
N PHE A 136 -22.96 -0.67 9.60
CA PHE A 136 -23.88 -1.73 9.23
C PHE A 136 -23.34 -3.12 9.55
N ASN A 137 -24.26 -4.07 9.67
CA ASN A 137 -23.93 -5.48 9.92
C ASN A 137 -23.68 -6.20 8.59
N LEU A 138 -22.57 -6.93 8.53
CA LEU A 138 -22.29 -7.88 7.45
C LEU A 138 -22.66 -9.30 7.91
N PRO A 139 -23.57 -10.00 7.20
CA PRO A 139 -23.94 -11.37 7.55
C PRO A 139 -22.71 -12.28 7.69
N GLY A 140 -22.67 -13.06 8.78
CA GLY A 140 -21.54 -13.96 9.07
C GLY A 140 -20.35 -13.32 9.79
N TYR A 141 -20.40 -12.01 10.10
CA TYR A 141 -19.35 -11.30 10.80
C TYR A 141 -19.84 -10.65 12.09
N ASN A 142 -19.11 -10.87 13.19
CA ASN A 142 -19.38 -10.19 14.47
C ASN A 142 -18.82 -8.75 14.50
N ILE A 143 -17.77 -8.49 13.72
CA ILE A 143 -17.15 -7.19 13.54
C ILE A 143 -17.12 -6.93 12.04
N ASN A 144 -17.56 -5.75 11.61
CA ASN A 144 -17.61 -5.42 10.19
C ASN A 144 -16.18 -5.43 9.58
N PRO A 145 -15.85 -6.38 8.68
CA PRO A 145 -14.51 -6.50 8.09
C PRO A 145 -14.10 -5.28 7.26
N MET A 146 -15.04 -4.41 6.87
CA MET A 146 -14.70 -3.16 6.19
C MET A 146 -13.90 -2.20 7.08
N ILE A 147 -13.93 -2.34 8.41
CA ILE A 147 -13.09 -1.54 9.32
C ILE A 147 -11.61 -1.71 8.98
N GLU A 148 -11.14 -2.96 8.94
CA GLU A 148 -9.73 -3.25 8.64
C GLU A 148 -9.41 -2.92 7.19
N LYS A 149 -10.26 -3.30 6.24
CA LYS A 149 -10.06 -3.03 4.80
C LYS A 149 -9.98 -1.54 4.48
N ASN A 150 -10.77 -0.71 5.17
CA ASN A 150 -10.71 0.75 5.07
C ASN A 150 -9.37 1.28 5.59
N ILE A 151 -8.88 0.75 6.72
CA ILE A 151 -7.58 1.12 7.29
C ILE A 151 -6.44 0.76 6.32
N GLU A 152 -6.42 -0.48 5.83
CA GLU A 152 -5.43 -0.95 4.85
C GLU A 152 -5.40 -0.06 3.61
N THR A 153 -6.57 0.29 3.07
CA THR A 153 -6.69 1.17 1.90
C THR A 153 -6.14 2.57 2.17
N LYS A 154 -6.48 3.17 3.32
CA LYS A 154 -5.94 4.48 3.74
C LYS A 154 -4.42 4.45 3.85
N VAL A 155 -3.87 3.36 4.38
CA VAL A 155 -2.42 3.18 4.50
C VAL A 155 -1.78 3.09 3.12
N LEU A 156 -2.32 2.29 2.20
CA LEU A 156 -1.80 2.18 0.83
C LEU A 156 -1.80 3.52 0.09
N VAL A 157 -2.92 4.26 0.13
CA VAL A 157 -3.02 5.59 -0.49
C VAL A 157 -1.98 6.56 0.09
N ALA A 158 -1.80 6.55 1.42
CA ALA A 158 -0.79 7.36 2.07
C ALA A 158 0.64 6.94 1.65
N MET A 159 0.92 5.64 1.60
CA MET A 159 2.22 5.11 1.18
C MET A 159 2.54 5.49 -0.26
N GLU A 160 1.61 5.32 -1.20
CA GLU A 160 1.80 5.69 -2.61
C GLU A 160 2.12 7.18 -2.76
N LYS A 161 1.43 8.04 -1.99
CA LYS A 161 1.72 9.48 -1.96
C LYS A 161 3.11 9.78 -1.38
N ILE A 162 3.43 9.26 -0.19
CA ILE A 162 4.70 9.51 0.49
C ILE A 162 5.88 9.05 -0.36
N ILE A 163 5.84 7.81 -0.83
CA ILE A 163 6.92 7.22 -1.62
C ILE A 163 6.95 7.85 -3.02
N GLY A 164 5.79 8.18 -3.60
CA GLY A 164 5.69 8.91 -4.86
C GLY A 164 6.42 10.25 -4.83
N HIS A 165 6.31 11.01 -3.73
CA HIS A 165 7.11 12.22 -3.51
C HIS A 165 8.61 11.94 -3.43
N MET A 166 9.00 10.87 -2.74
CA MET A 166 10.41 10.48 -2.62
C MET A 166 11.00 10.07 -3.97
N VAL A 167 10.26 9.35 -4.81
CA VAL A 167 10.71 8.96 -6.15
C VAL A 167 10.76 10.15 -7.11
N SER A 168 9.77 11.04 -7.07
CA SER A 168 9.67 12.19 -7.98
C SER A 168 10.69 13.30 -7.68
N SER A 169 11.41 13.21 -6.56
CA SER A 169 12.44 14.18 -6.16
C SER A 169 13.83 13.87 -6.74
N PHE A 170 13.96 12.79 -7.52
CA PHE A 170 15.19 12.38 -8.23
C PHE A 170 15.06 12.59 -9.74
#